data_AF-A0A7G6WW36-F1
#
_entry.id   AF-A0A7G6WW36-F1
#
_cell.length_a   1.000
_cell.length_b   1.000
_cell.length_c   1.000
_cell.angle_alpha   90.00
_cell.angle_beta   90.00
_cell.angle_gamma   90.00
#
_symmetry.space_group_name_H-M   'P 1'
#
loop_
_entity.id
_entity.type
_entity.pdbx_description
1 polymer ?
#
loop_
_entity_poly.entity_id
_entity_poly.type
_entity_poly.pdbx_seq_one_letter_code
_entity_poly.pdbx_strand_id
1 'polypeptide(L)'
;MKLRRFLLIRYVDVSKVSGTGVVAQGVLFSDGAVAVRWPSATPCTMTWDRLDDLLAVHGHGGSTVVHWIDETDPVVPEFQLAGTGAGR
;
A
#
# COMPACT_ATOMS: atom_id res chain seq x y z
N MET A 1 21.20 -0.17 4.56
CA MET A 1 19.97 -0.90 4.16
C MET A 1 19.42 -0.25 2.88
N LYS A 2 18.65 -0.98 2.04
CA LYS A 2 17.96 -0.40 0.87
C LYS A 2 16.54 0.01 1.25
N LEU A 3 16.00 1.03 0.58
CA LEU A 3 14.55 1.29 0.63
C LEU A 3 13.80 0.12 0.00
N ARG A 4 12.61 -0.20 0.52
CA ARG A 4 11.79 -1.33 0.05
C ARG A 4 10.33 -0.90 -0.11
N ARG A 5 9.76 -1.13 -1.27
CA ARG A 5 8.35 -0.91 -1.62
C ARG A 5 7.50 -2.10 -1.20
N PHE A 6 6.27 -1.83 -0.81
CA PHE A 6 5.29 -2.83 -0.45
C PHE A 6 3.86 -2.41 -0.77
N LEU A 7 2.96 -3.38 -0.78
CA LEU A 7 1.51 -3.20 -0.76
C LEU A 7 0.96 -3.60 0.61
N LEU A 8 -0.07 -2.90 1.08
CA LEU A 8 -0.90 -3.41 2.17
C LEU A 8 -2.05 -4.22 1.60
N ILE A 9 -2.12 -5.48 1.97
CA ILE A 9 -3.17 -6.42 1.53
C ILE A 9 -4.11 -6.69 2.70
N ARG A 10 -5.40 -6.37 2.52
CA ARG A 10 -6.47 -6.63 3.49
C ARG A 10 -7.23 -7.90 3.10
N TYR A 11 -7.20 -8.91 3.95
CA TYR A 11 -7.98 -10.13 3.77
C TYR A 11 -9.38 -10.04 4.39
N VAL A 12 -9.51 -9.30 5.50
CA VAL A 12 -10.78 -9.12 6.20
C VAL A 12 -11.01 -7.65 6.49
N ASP A 13 -12.10 -7.09 5.99
CA ASP A 13 -12.47 -5.69 6.26
C ASP A 13 -13.27 -5.57 7.57
N VAL A 14 -12.57 -5.59 8.69
CA VAL A 14 -13.18 -5.47 10.03
C VAL A 14 -13.86 -4.11 10.25
N SER A 15 -13.45 -3.06 9.54
CA SER A 15 -14.03 -1.73 9.68
C SER A 15 -15.26 -1.51 8.77
N LYS A 16 -15.42 -2.32 7.72
CA LYS A 16 -16.42 -2.15 6.65
C LYS A 16 -16.27 -0.83 5.87
N VAL A 17 -15.08 -0.24 5.89
CA VAL A 17 -14.78 1.05 5.24
C VAL A 17 -13.89 0.87 4.01
N SER A 18 -12.85 0.05 4.09
CA SER A 18 -11.79 0.03 3.07
C SER A 18 -11.91 -1.10 2.06
N GLY A 19 -12.82 -2.05 2.28
CA GLY A 19 -12.90 -3.28 1.49
C GLY A 19 -11.69 -4.20 1.73
N THR A 20 -11.56 -5.21 0.87
CA THR A 20 -10.48 -6.21 0.87
C THR A 20 -9.60 -6.04 -0.38
N GLY A 21 -8.44 -6.70 -0.40
CA GLY A 21 -7.45 -6.59 -1.48
C GLY A 21 -6.35 -5.57 -1.18
N VAL A 22 -5.80 -4.94 -2.23
CA VAL A 22 -4.77 -3.90 -2.08
C VAL A 22 -5.42 -2.63 -1.54
N VAL A 23 -5.10 -2.28 -0.29
CA VAL A 23 -5.69 -1.10 0.38
C VAL A 23 -4.72 0.09 0.44
N ALA A 24 -3.42 -0.14 0.25
CA ALA A 24 -2.42 0.93 0.22
C ALA A 24 -1.13 0.51 -0.49
N GLN A 25 -0.34 1.50 -0.88
CA GLN A 25 1.02 1.35 -1.36
C GLN A 25 1.97 2.01 -0.37
N GLY A 26 3.16 1.43 -0.13
CA GLY A 26 4.10 2.01 0.83
C GLY A 26 5.56 1.80 0.47
N VAL A 27 6.41 2.56 1.12
CA VAL A 27 7.87 2.47 1.08
C VAL A 27 8.39 2.47 2.51
N LEU A 28 9.20 1.46 2.84
CA LEU A 28 10.05 1.41 4.03
C LEU A 28 11.42 1.98 3.66
N PHE A 29 11.79 3.10 4.28
CA PHE A 29 13.10 3.72 4.12
C PHE A 29 14.17 2.93 4.87
N SER A 30 15.41 3.14 4.48
CA SER A 30 16.57 2.38 5.00
C SER A 30 16.85 2.62 6.48
N ASP A 31 16.31 3.69 7.05
CA ASP A 31 16.38 4.07 8.46
C ASP A 31 15.20 3.55 9.30
N GLY A 32 14.22 2.89 8.67
CA GLY A 32 13.04 2.32 9.32
C GLY A 32 11.77 3.15 9.18
N ALA A 33 11.87 4.41 8.73
CA ALA A 33 10.71 5.26 8.49
C ALA A 33 9.84 4.70 7.34
N VAL A 34 8.56 5.02 7.34
CA VAL A 34 7.58 4.50 6.38
C VAL A 34 6.73 5.62 5.81
N ALA A 35 6.51 5.62 4.50
CA ALA A 35 5.47 6.42 3.85
C ALA A 35 4.44 5.50 3.20
N VAL A 36 3.15 5.78 3.38
CA VAL A 36 2.04 4.99 2.85
C VAL A 36 1.04 5.90 2.13
N ARG A 37 0.73 5.57 0.87
CA ARG A 37 -0.33 6.19 0.07
C ARG A 37 -1.59 5.33 0.12
N TRP A 38 -2.69 5.94 0.54
CA TRP A 38 -4.01 5.32 0.59
C TRP A 38 -4.85 5.80 -0.60
N PRO A 39 -5.02 4.98 -1.65
CA PRO A 39 -5.91 5.31 -2.75
C PRO A 39 -7.36 5.17 -2.28
N SER A 40 -8.10 6.27 -2.28
CA SER A 40 -9.53 6.30 -1.96
C SER A 40 -10.19 7.49 -2.68
N ALA A 41 -11.49 7.70 -2.47
CA ALA A 41 -12.18 8.91 -2.95
C ALA A 41 -11.60 10.20 -2.33
N THR A 42 -10.92 10.10 -1.19
CA THR A 42 -10.23 11.20 -0.53
C THR A 42 -8.82 10.75 -0.18
N PRO A 43 -7.90 10.74 -1.16
CA PRO A 43 -6.66 10.00 -1.03
C PRO A 43 -5.68 10.74 -0.12
N CYS A 44 -5.08 10.02 0.82
CA CYS A 44 -4.16 10.57 1.81
C CYS A 44 -2.81 9.86 1.80
N THR A 45 -1.79 10.55 2.32
CA THR A 45 -0.45 9.99 2.53
C THR A 45 -0.12 10.13 4.00
N MET A 46 0.31 9.04 4.63
CA MET A 46 0.68 9.02 6.04
C MET A 46 2.11 8.52 6.20
N THR A 47 2.82 9.06 7.18
CA THR A 47 4.18 8.68 7.53
C THR A 47 4.22 8.08 8.93
N TRP A 48 5.14 7.15 9.14
CA TRP A 48 5.38 6.47 10.42
C TRP A 48 6.87 6.33 10.67
N ASP A 49 7.30 6.35 11.92
CA ASP A 49 8.72 6.17 12.28
C ASP A 49 9.15 4.69 12.15
N ARG A 50 8.21 3.76 12.31
CA ARG A 50 8.45 2.31 12.20
C ARG A 50 7.30 1.59 11.51
N LEU A 51 7.63 0.51 10.80
CA LEU A 51 6.63 -0.38 10.19
C LEU A 51 5.70 -1.03 11.22
N ASP A 52 6.22 -1.34 12.42
CA ASP A 52 5.45 -1.95 13.50
C ASP A 52 4.31 -1.02 13.95
N ASP A 53 4.53 0.30 13.98
CA ASP A 53 3.52 1.27 14.40
C ASP A 53 2.37 1.35 13.37
N LEU A 54 2.71 1.34 12.07
CA LEU A 54 1.73 1.22 11.00
C LEU A 54 0.87 -0.04 11.17
N LEU A 55 1.49 -1.19 11.45
CA LEU A 55 0.80 -2.47 11.59
C LEU A 55 0.02 -2.59 12.90
N ALA A 56 0.45 -1.95 13.98
CA ALA A 56 -0.30 -1.88 15.22
C ALA A 56 -1.67 -1.21 15.00
N VAL A 57 -1.72 -0.16 14.17
CA VAL A 57 -2.96 0.58 13.88
C VAL A 57 -3.76 -0.05 12.74
N HIS A 58 -3.10 -0.46 11.65
CA HIS A 58 -3.77 -0.88 10.42
C HIS A 58 -3.71 -2.38 10.13
N GLY A 59 -2.91 -3.15 10.88
CA GLY A 59 -2.74 -4.59 10.70
C GLY A 59 -3.94 -5.42 11.14
N HIS A 60 -4.80 -4.88 12.03
CA HIS A 60 -6.05 -5.51 12.47
C HIS A 60 -5.91 -7.01 12.82
N GLY A 61 -4.93 -7.34 13.66
CA GLY A 61 -4.68 -8.73 14.10
C GLY A 61 -4.26 -9.67 12.98
N GLY A 62 -3.61 -9.16 11.93
CA GLY A 62 -3.20 -9.94 10.75
C GLY A 62 -4.22 -9.92 9.61
N SER A 63 -5.34 -9.19 9.77
CA SER A 63 -6.31 -8.99 8.69
C SER A 63 -5.78 -8.08 7.58
N THR A 64 -4.78 -7.24 7.87
CA THR A 64 -3.99 -6.51 6.86
C THR A 64 -2.52 -6.88 7.01
N VAL A 65 -1.85 -7.21 5.91
CA VAL A 65 -0.44 -7.62 5.89
C VAL A 65 0.37 -6.80 4.88
N VAL A 66 1.68 -6.78 5.08
CA VAL A 66 2.65 -6.20 4.14
C VAL A 66 3.03 -7.26 3.11
N HIS A 67 2.92 -6.91 1.83
CA HIS A 67 3.46 -7.68 0.72
C HIS A 67 4.57 -6.90 0.03
N TRP A 68 5.81 -7.39 0.14
CA TRP A 68 6.99 -6.75 -0.46
C TRP A 68 7.02 -6.99 -1.98
N ILE A 69 7.22 -5.93 -2.76
CA ILE A 69 7.22 -6.01 -4.24
C ILE A 69 8.62 -5.84 -4.84
N ASP A 70 9.64 -5.65 -3.99
CA ASP A 70 11.04 -5.50 -4.39
C ASP A 70 11.85 -6.80 -4.24
N GLU A 71 11.22 -7.89 -3.78
CA GLU A 71 11.90 -9.20 -3.63
C GLU A 71 12.06 -9.95 -4.97
N THR A 72 11.61 -9.34 -6.06
CA THR A 72 11.89 -9.69 -7.46
C THR A 72 11.86 -8.39 -8.29
N ASP A 73 12.90 -8.10 -9.08
CA ASP A 73 12.90 -6.98 -10.02
C ASP A 73 12.82 -7.53 -11.46
N PRO A 74 12.09 -6.91 -12.42
CA PRO A 74 10.78 -6.26 -12.34
C PRO A 74 9.82 -6.70 -13.48
N VAL A 75 8.56 -7.00 -13.17
CA VAL A 75 7.45 -6.73 -14.11
C VAL A 75 6.33 -6.10 -13.30
N VAL A 76 6.27 -4.78 -13.31
CA VAL A 76 5.03 -4.06 -13.01
C VAL A 76 4.30 -3.90 -14.35
N PRO A 77 3.16 -4.57 -14.58
CA PRO A 77 2.31 -4.23 -15.71
C PRO A 77 1.88 -2.78 -15.55
N GLU A 78 2.03 -2.01 -16.63
CA GLU A 78 1.56 -0.64 -16.72
C GLU A 78 0.10 -0.56 -16.23
N PHE A 79 -0.18 0.38 -15.32
CA PHE A 79 -1.55 0.66 -14.89
C PHE A 79 -2.27 1.28 -16.10
N GLN A 80 -3.02 0.46 -16.85
CA GLN A 80 -3.85 0.97 -17.91
C GLN A 80 -5.03 1.72 -17.28
N LEU A 81 -4.91 3.04 -17.22
CA LEU A 81 -6.06 3.91 -16.95
C LEU A 81 -7.10 3.63 -18.04
N ALA A 82 -8.31 3.27 -17.63
CA ALA A 82 -9.45 3.15 -18.53
C ALA A 82 -9.58 4.44 -19.34
N GLY A 83 -9.62 4.27 -20.67
CA GLY A 83 -9.25 5.27 -21.64
C GLY A 83 -9.98 6.60 -21.51
N THR A 84 -9.22 7.69 -21.67
CA THR A 84 -9.77 8.90 -22.26
C THR A 84 -9.61 8.76 -23.77
N GLY A 85 -10.64 8.25 -24.43
CA GLY A 85 -10.76 8.30 -25.88
C GLY A 85 -10.78 9.74 -26.34
N ALA A 86 -9.67 10.20 -26.92
CA ALA A 86 -9.66 11.37 -27.79
C ALA A 86 -10.01 10.87 -29.21
N GLY A 87 -11.29 10.98 -29.55
CA GLY A 87 -11.81 10.78 -30.90
C GLY A 87 -12.44 12.09 -31.37
N ARG A 88 -11.99 12.52 -32.55
CA ARG A 88 -12.33 13.72 -33.32
C ARG A 88 -13.78 14.17 -33.28
#